data_AF-A0A8C9T881-F1
#
_entry.id   AF-A0A8C9T881-F1
#
_cell.length_a   1.000
_cell.length_b   1.000
_cell.length_c   1.000
_cell.angle_alpha   90.00
_cell.angle_beta   90.00
_cell.angle_gamma   90.00
#
_symmetry.space_group_name_H-M   'P 1'
#
loop_
_entity.id
_entity.type
_entity.pdbx_description
1 polymer ?
#
loop_
_entity_poly.entity_id
_entity_poly.type
_entity_poly.pdbx_seq_one_letter_code
_entity_poly.pdbx_strand_id
1 'polypeptide(L)'
;MEEKTEDLKICSSAGESKHNRSGPAEAKKEQWSWSQFLEEQRAVVAPPKLFQESQRVPQRKNGFRSGMKLEGIDPQHPSMYFVLTVAEVCGYRMRLHFDGYSECHDFWVNANCLDIHPAGWCERTGHKLYTPKGYKEEEFSWSNYLKLTKAQVAPKELFVSPGRTETPCNFEVGMKLEAVDRMNPSLICVATVTDVVDNRFLVHFDNWDDTYDYWCDASSPYIHPIGWCQERGLPLTPPQDYPDPDRFSWERYLEETGSTAVSPEAFQVRPPHAFQVKMKLEAVDKRSPALIRVATVEDIDTHRIKIHFDGWSHVYDEWMDADHPDIHPAGWCEETGHPLTPPLRESNLLKWFPLCL
;
A
#
# COMPACT_ATOMS: atom_id res chain seq x y z
N MET A 1 -5.81 78.99 9.90
CA MET A 1 -6.18 80.21 9.15
C MET A 1 -6.60 79.72 7.79
N GLU A 2 -7.91 79.52 7.64
CA GLU A 2 -8.78 80.35 6.77
C GLU A 2 -8.55 79.93 5.32
N GLU A 3 -9.51 79.61 4.47
CA GLU A 3 -10.98 79.64 4.37
C GLU A 3 -11.19 78.89 3.01
N LYS A 4 -12.26 78.18 2.65
CA LYS A 4 -13.68 78.54 2.64
C LYS A 4 -14.46 77.34 2.10
N THR A 5 -15.63 77.11 2.69
CA THR A 5 -16.73 76.26 2.24
C THR A 5 -17.53 76.91 1.11
N GLU A 6 -18.20 76.08 0.30
CA GLU A 6 -19.55 76.22 -0.33
C GLU A 6 -19.63 75.36 -1.61
N ASP A 7 -20.76 74.85 -2.10
CA ASP A 7 -21.88 74.11 -1.49
C ASP A 7 -22.62 73.43 -2.67
N LEU A 8 -23.07 72.18 -2.47
CA LEU A 8 -24.32 71.56 -2.98
C LEU A 8 -24.87 71.89 -4.40
N LYS A 9 -25.01 70.87 -5.27
CA LYS A 9 -26.31 70.23 -5.56
C LYS A 9 -26.25 69.10 -6.60
N ILE A 10 -26.99 68.04 -6.24
CA ILE A 10 -27.37 66.86 -7.00
C ILE A 10 -28.36 67.23 -8.12
N CYS A 11 -28.24 66.60 -9.29
CA CYS A 11 -29.41 66.18 -10.06
C CYS A 11 -29.05 64.96 -10.93
N SER A 12 -29.69 63.85 -10.60
CA SER A 12 -29.76 62.63 -11.39
C SER A 12 -30.66 62.83 -12.61
N SER A 13 -30.29 62.26 -13.75
CA SER A 13 -31.28 61.70 -14.68
C SER A 13 -30.63 60.64 -15.54
N ALA A 14 -31.35 59.54 -15.68
CA ALA A 14 -30.94 58.31 -16.31
C ALA A 14 -30.90 58.44 -17.84
N GLY A 15 -29.91 57.78 -18.44
CA GLY A 15 -29.84 57.53 -19.87
C GLY A 15 -29.26 56.14 -20.09
N GLU A 16 -30.12 55.15 -20.27
CA GLU A 16 -29.74 53.80 -20.67
C GLU A 16 -29.04 53.83 -22.03
N SER A 17 -27.87 53.21 -22.12
CA SER A 17 -27.25 52.85 -23.40
C SER A 17 -26.56 51.51 -23.22
N LYS A 18 -27.21 50.46 -23.72
CA LYS A 18 -26.75 49.08 -23.75
C LYS A 18 -25.43 49.00 -24.51
N HIS A 19 -24.35 48.64 -23.82
CA HIS A 19 -23.14 48.10 -24.45
C HIS A 19 -23.03 46.63 -24.04
N ASN A 20 -23.37 45.76 -24.99
CA ASN A 20 -22.99 44.35 -24.96
C ASN A 20 -21.46 44.29 -25.04
N ARG A 21 -20.80 44.12 -23.89
CA ARG A 21 -19.45 43.59 -23.83
C ARG A 21 -19.54 42.12 -23.44
N SER A 22 -19.53 41.26 -24.44
CA SER A 22 -19.20 39.85 -24.28
C SER A 22 -17.76 39.77 -23.74
N GLY A 23 -17.62 39.48 -22.44
CA GLY A 23 -16.36 39.05 -21.88
C GLY A 23 -15.91 37.74 -22.55
N PRO A 24 -14.61 37.44 -22.58
CA PRO A 24 -14.15 36.16 -23.09
C PRO A 24 -14.76 35.06 -22.22
N ALA A 25 -15.47 34.14 -22.86
CA ALA A 25 -15.94 32.94 -22.18
C ALA A 25 -14.71 32.25 -21.56
N GLU A 26 -14.67 32.18 -20.23
CA GLU A 26 -13.76 31.29 -19.55
C GLU A 26 -14.02 29.89 -20.10
N ALA A 27 -13.08 29.38 -20.88
CA ALA A 27 -13.09 28.00 -21.30
C ALA A 27 -13.06 27.15 -20.02
N LYS A 28 -14.23 26.65 -19.61
CA LYS A 28 -14.33 25.65 -18.55
C LYS A 28 -13.37 24.53 -18.93
N LYS A 29 -12.29 24.35 -18.17
CA LYS A 29 -11.50 23.13 -18.25
C LYS A 29 -12.49 21.98 -18.00
N GLU A 30 -12.77 21.19 -19.04
CA GLU A 30 -13.58 20.00 -18.87
C GLU A 30 -12.92 19.13 -17.81
N GLN A 31 -13.64 18.93 -16.70
CA GLN A 31 -13.20 18.08 -15.62
C GLN A 31 -13.35 16.64 -16.09
N TRP A 32 -12.26 15.87 -16.00
CA TRP A 32 -12.27 14.46 -16.39
C TRP A 32 -13.26 13.68 -15.51
N SER A 33 -13.99 12.73 -16.10
CA SER A 33 -14.91 11.84 -15.39
C SER A 33 -14.86 10.41 -15.94
N TRP A 34 -15.08 9.44 -15.05
CA TRP A 34 -15.18 8.02 -15.42
C TRP A 34 -16.28 7.77 -16.45
N SER A 35 -17.45 8.38 -16.28
CA SER A 35 -18.61 8.16 -17.15
C SER A 35 -18.31 8.52 -18.61
N GLN A 36 -17.77 9.72 -18.85
CA GLN A 36 -17.39 10.16 -20.19
C GLN A 36 -16.27 9.29 -20.76
N PHE A 37 -15.26 8.96 -19.95
CA PHE A 37 -14.14 8.14 -20.40
C PHE A 37 -14.58 6.73 -20.83
N LEU A 38 -15.48 6.10 -20.07
CA LEU A 38 -16.00 4.77 -20.39
C LEU A 38 -16.85 4.78 -21.66
N GLU A 39 -17.65 5.83 -21.88
CA GLU A 39 -18.44 6.01 -23.10
C GLU A 39 -17.53 6.21 -24.33
N GLU A 40 -16.54 7.10 -24.24
CA GLU A 40 -15.55 7.36 -25.29
C GLU A 40 -14.78 6.09 -25.68
N GLN A 41 -14.33 5.31 -24.69
CA GLN A 41 -13.54 4.10 -24.90
C GLN A 41 -14.36 2.84 -25.14
N ARG A 42 -15.70 2.91 -25.01
CA ARG A 42 -16.60 1.75 -25.01
C ARG A 42 -16.12 0.64 -24.07
N ALA A 43 -15.69 1.05 -22.88
CA ALA A 43 -15.05 0.18 -21.91
C ALA A 43 -15.93 -0.08 -20.69
N VAL A 44 -15.54 -1.07 -19.89
CA VAL A 44 -16.24 -1.45 -18.66
C VAL A 44 -15.29 -1.40 -17.47
N VAL A 45 -15.80 -0.98 -16.32
CA VAL A 45 -15.03 -1.02 -15.06
C VAL A 45 -15.02 -2.43 -14.49
N ALA A 46 -13.96 -2.77 -13.76
CA ALA A 46 -13.94 -3.93 -12.89
C ALA A 46 -15.03 -3.76 -11.81
N PRO A 47 -15.99 -4.68 -11.67
CA PRO A 47 -17.02 -4.57 -10.65
C PRO A 47 -16.45 -4.58 -9.23
N PRO A 48 -16.95 -3.76 -8.28
CA PRO A 48 -16.43 -3.71 -6.90
C PRO A 48 -16.37 -5.06 -6.18
N LYS A 49 -17.26 -6.00 -6.53
CA LYS A 49 -17.28 -7.37 -5.98
C LYS A 49 -16.03 -8.20 -6.30
N LEU A 50 -15.22 -7.79 -7.28
CA LEU A 50 -13.96 -8.46 -7.62
C LEU A 50 -12.80 -8.07 -6.69
N PHE A 51 -12.95 -6.95 -5.98
CA PHE A 51 -11.97 -6.43 -5.03
C PHE A 51 -12.27 -6.95 -3.63
N GLN A 52 -11.23 -7.11 -2.82
CA GLN A 52 -11.32 -7.37 -1.38
C GLN A 52 -11.95 -6.18 -0.65
N GLU A 53 -12.48 -6.41 0.55
CA GLU A 53 -13.07 -5.34 1.35
C GLU A 53 -12.06 -4.22 1.67
N SER A 54 -10.79 -4.57 1.87
CA SER A 54 -9.70 -3.61 2.11
C SER A 54 -9.36 -2.72 0.91
N GLN A 55 -9.68 -3.15 -0.31
CA GLN A 55 -9.42 -2.43 -1.57
C GLN A 55 -10.57 -1.51 -1.98
N ARG A 56 -11.77 -1.71 -1.43
CA ARG A 56 -12.98 -0.94 -1.76
C ARG A 56 -13.00 0.41 -1.03
N VAL A 57 -14.02 1.22 -1.35
CA VAL A 57 -14.27 2.48 -0.63
C VAL A 57 -14.52 2.17 0.85
N PRO A 58 -13.71 2.72 1.76
CA PRO A 58 -13.81 2.42 3.18
C PRO A 58 -15.04 3.06 3.80
N GLN A 59 -15.67 2.36 4.74
CA GLN A 59 -16.82 2.89 5.50
C GLN A 59 -16.41 3.98 6.50
N ARG A 60 -15.15 3.96 6.96
CA ARG A 60 -14.59 4.92 7.90
C ARG A 60 -13.69 5.90 7.16
N LYS A 61 -13.79 7.19 7.49
CA LYS A 61 -12.91 8.22 6.98
C LYS A 61 -11.50 8.10 7.56
N ASN A 62 -10.52 8.67 6.86
CA ASN A 62 -9.15 8.75 7.36
C ASN A 62 -9.04 9.72 8.56
N GLY A 63 -8.75 9.16 9.74
CA GLY A 63 -8.56 9.92 10.97
C GLY A 63 -7.13 10.38 11.23
N PHE A 64 -6.14 9.87 10.48
CA PHE A 64 -4.74 10.25 10.65
C PHE A 64 -4.52 11.72 10.26
N ARG A 65 -3.52 12.34 10.86
CA ARG A 65 -3.13 13.74 10.62
C ARG A 65 -1.61 13.84 10.55
N SER A 66 -1.13 14.77 9.73
CA SER A 66 0.31 15.06 9.64
C SER A 66 0.89 15.37 11.03
N GLY A 67 2.06 14.81 11.33
CA GLY A 67 2.74 14.90 12.61
C GLY A 67 2.32 13.87 13.66
N MET A 68 1.28 13.07 13.42
CA MET A 68 0.96 11.93 14.29
C MET A 68 2.06 10.87 14.22
N LYS A 69 2.42 10.30 15.36
CA LYS A 69 3.43 9.24 15.47
C LYS A 69 2.81 7.87 15.74
N LEU A 70 3.41 6.83 15.17
CA LEU A 70 2.96 5.45 15.25
C LEU A 70 4.14 4.46 15.12
N GLU A 71 3.85 3.17 15.21
CA GLU A 71 4.79 2.08 14.93
C GLU A 71 4.38 1.40 13.62
N GLY A 72 5.31 0.84 12.87
CA GLY A 72 4.97 0.07 11.67
C GLY A 72 6.17 -0.67 11.09
N ILE A 73 5.91 -1.63 10.21
CA ILE A 73 6.98 -2.41 9.57
C ILE A 73 7.74 -1.55 8.56
N ASP A 74 9.01 -1.91 8.31
CA ASP A 74 9.68 -1.49 7.09
C ASP A 74 9.20 -2.36 5.91
N PRO A 75 8.58 -1.79 4.85
CA PRO A 75 8.16 -2.57 3.69
C PRO A 75 9.31 -3.29 2.94
N GLN A 76 10.57 -2.88 3.16
CA GLN A 76 11.76 -3.53 2.61
C GLN A 76 12.43 -4.52 3.58
N HIS A 77 12.08 -4.45 4.87
CA HIS A 77 12.54 -5.39 5.91
C HIS A 77 11.34 -5.77 6.78
N PRO A 78 10.45 -6.68 6.31
CA PRO A 78 9.13 -6.88 6.92
C PRO A 78 9.15 -7.45 8.34
N SER A 79 10.30 -7.93 8.82
CA SER A 79 10.57 -8.37 10.20
C SER A 79 10.82 -7.21 11.18
N MET A 80 11.07 -5.99 10.69
CA MET A 80 11.55 -4.86 11.49
C MET A 80 10.46 -3.81 11.71
N TYR A 81 10.20 -3.45 12.97
CA TYR A 81 9.25 -2.41 13.35
C TYR A 81 9.95 -1.10 13.71
N PHE A 82 9.50 0.02 13.17
CA PHE A 82 10.11 1.34 13.37
C PHE A 82 9.14 2.35 13.96
N VAL A 83 9.70 3.40 14.57
CA VAL A 83 8.96 4.64 14.90
C VAL A 83 8.74 5.44 13.62
N LEU A 84 7.47 5.70 13.30
CA LEU A 84 7.06 6.42 12.10
C LEU A 84 6.28 7.69 12.43
N THR A 85 6.40 8.69 11.57
CA THR A 85 5.57 9.89 11.57
C THR A 85 4.71 9.95 10.31
N VAL A 86 3.43 10.31 10.44
CA VAL A 86 2.58 10.67 9.31
C VAL A 86 3.11 11.98 8.73
N ALA A 87 3.83 11.91 7.62
CA ALA A 87 4.37 13.09 6.95
C ALA A 87 3.26 13.82 6.19
N GLU A 88 2.42 13.09 5.48
CA GLU A 88 1.38 13.62 4.60
C GLU A 88 0.13 12.75 4.63
N VAL A 89 -1.04 13.36 4.43
CA VAL A 89 -2.33 12.67 4.28
C VAL A 89 -2.97 13.12 2.97
N CYS A 90 -3.34 12.17 2.12
CA CYS A 90 -4.00 12.42 0.85
C CYS A 90 -5.16 11.45 0.67
N GLY A 91 -6.40 11.95 0.75
CA GLY A 91 -7.60 11.12 0.77
C GLY A 91 -7.55 10.04 1.88
N TYR A 92 -7.70 8.77 1.49
CA TYR A 92 -7.58 7.63 2.41
C TYR A 92 -6.16 7.11 2.61
N ARG A 93 -5.16 7.76 2.00
CA ARG A 93 -3.75 7.36 2.06
C ARG A 93 -2.95 8.31 2.94
N MET A 94 -1.83 7.82 3.42
CA MET A 94 -0.85 8.59 4.16
C MET A 94 0.56 8.18 3.79
N ARG A 95 1.45 9.17 3.76
CA ARG A 95 2.89 8.96 3.63
C ARG A 95 3.50 8.89 5.02
N LEU A 96 4.23 7.82 5.27
CA LEU A 96 4.92 7.57 6.53
C LEU A 96 6.41 7.83 6.37
N HIS A 97 6.99 8.43 7.39
CA HIS A 97 8.39 8.80 7.48
C HIS A 97 9.07 8.06 8.63
N PHE A 98 10.24 7.50 8.39
CA PHE A 98 11.09 6.90 9.41
C PHE A 98 11.80 7.98 10.23
N ASP A 99 11.47 8.10 11.51
CA ASP A 99 11.94 9.21 12.34
C ASP A 99 13.48 9.28 12.41
N GLY A 100 14.05 10.40 11.96
CA GLY A 100 15.49 10.65 11.96
C GLY A 100 16.26 10.08 10.75
N TYR A 101 15.57 9.40 9.84
CA TYR A 101 16.13 8.89 8.59
C TYR A 101 15.84 9.83 7.41
N SER A 102 16.36 9.48 6.23
CA SER A 102 16.14 10.27 5.00
C SER A 102 14.71 10.10 4.49
N GLU A 103 14.14 11.17 3.91
CA GLU A 103 12.81 11.14 3.28
C GLU A 103 12.74 10.20 2.06
N CYS A 104 13.88 9.78 1.51
CA CYS A 104 13.91 8.81 0.40
C CYS A 104 13.42 7.41 0.81
N HIS A 105 13.29 7.15 2.13
CA HIS A 105 12.69 5.93 2.66
C HIS A 105 11.20 6.08 2.95
N ASP A 106 10.61 7.26 2.75
CA ASP A 106 9.19 7.46 2.96
C ASP A 106 8.37 6.56 2.03
N PHE A 107 7.28 6.02 2.57
CA PHE A 107 6.39 5.12 1.84
C PHE A 107 4.93 5.47 2.09
N TRP A 108 4.07 5.04 1.17
CA TRP A 108 2.64 5.31 1.25
C TRP A 108 1.87 4.07 1.66
N VAL A 109 0.86 4.25 2.50
CA VAL A 109 -0.10 3.20 2.88
C VAL A 109 -1.52 3.75 2.92
N ASN A 110 -2.50 2.86 2.80
CA ASN A 110 -3.90 3.17 3.12
C ASN A 110 -4.10 3.26 4.64
N ALA A 111 -5.11 4.01 5.08
CA ALA A 111 -5.45 4.15 6.51
C ALA A 111 -5.92 2.84 7.18
N ASN A 112 -6.29 1.83 6.40
CA ASN A 112 -6.63 0.48 6.87
C ASN A 112 -5.46 -0.52 6.76
N CYS A 113 -4.23 -0.05 6.53
CA CYS A 113 -3.05 -0.90 6.48
C CYS A 113 -2.91 -1.73 7.77
N LEU A 114 -2.59 -3.02 7.59
CA LEU A 114 -2.42 -3.98 8.68
C LEU A 114 -1.00 -3.95 9.26
N ASP A 115 -0.07 -3.25 8.60
CA ASP A 115 1.35 -3.22 8.91
C ASP A 115 1.75 -2.03 9.80
N ILE A 116 0.75 -1.33 10.33
CA ILE A 116 0.93 -0.18 11.22
C ILE A 116 0.17 -0.40 12.53
N HIS A 117 0.76 0.11 13.61
CA HIS A 117 0.31 -0.14 14.96
C HIS A 117 0.40 1.12 15.83
N PRO A 118 -0.44 1.24 16.87
CA PRO A 118 -0.38 2.38 17.77
C PRO A 118 0.86 2.31 18.67
N ALA A 119 1.39 3.47 19.05
CA ALA A 119 2.51 3.60 19.98
C ALA A 119 2.41 2.67 21.22
N GLY A 120 3.53 2.06 21.55
CA GLY A 120 3.71 1.04 22.59
C GLY A 120 3.18 -0.33 22.19
N TRP A 121 2.89 -0.60 20.91
CA TRP A 121 2.42 -1.91 20.47
C TRP A 121 3.54 -2.95 20.55
N CYS A 122 4.74 -2.62 20.09
CA CYS A 122 5.91 -3.49 20.15
C CYS A 122 6.19 -3.95 21.59
N GLU A 123 6.23 -3.01 22.53
CA GLU A 123 6.42 -3.31 23.96
C GLU A 123 5.35 -4.26 24.52
N ARG A 124 4.07 -4.03 24.17
CA ARG A 124 2.95 -4.88 24.66
C ARG A 124 2.95 -6.28 24.08
N THR A 125 3.49 -6.45 22.89
CA THR A 125 3.46 -7.71 22.12
C THR A 125 4.79 -8.45 22.14
N GLY A 126 5.83 -7.85 22.72
CA GLY A 126 7.17 -8.44 22.81
C GLY A 126 8.03 -8.27 21.56
N HIS A 127 7.61 -7.43 20.60
CA HIS A 127 8.40 -7.12 19.41
C HIS A 127 9.48 -6.09 19.69
N LYS A 128 10.57 -6.17 18.93
CA LYS A 128 11.65 -5.19 18.96
C LYS A 128 11.24 -3.95 18.16
N LEU A 129 11.33 -2.78 18.81
CA LEU A 129 11.15 -1.49 18.17
C LEU A 129 12.50 -0.88 17.80
N TYR A 130 12.72 -0.61 16.52
CA TYR A 130 13.84 0.16 16.04
C TYR A 130 13.58 1.66 16.28
N THR A 131 14.42 2.23 17.12
CA THR A 131 14.31 3.61 17.59
C THR A 131 14.73 4.61 16.51
N PRO A 132 14.30 5.88 16.61
CA PRO A 132 14.72 6.94 15.70
C PRO A 132 16.25 7.05 15.61
N LYS A 133 16.77 7.45 14.45
CA LYS A 133 18.22 7.54 14.22
C LYS A 133 18.91 8.38 15.31
N GLY A 134 19.92 7.81 15.95
CA GLY A 134 20.71 8.45 17.00
C GLY A 134 20.20 8.24 18.43
N TYR A 135 19.08 7.53 18.62
CA TYR A 135 18.63 7.07 19.93
C TYR A 135 19.16 5.68 20.20
N LYS A 136 19.62 5.44 21.43
CA LYS A 136 19.82 4.07 21.91
C LYS A 136 18.48 3.47 22.34
N GLU A 137 18.38 2.16 22.24
CA GLU A 137 17.17 1.42 22.61
C GLU A 137 16.80 1.68 24.07
N GLU A 138 17.78 1.65 24.98
CA GLU A 138 17.57 1.86 26.42
C GLU A 138 17.14 3.28 26.78
N GLU A 139 17.38 4.25 25.89
CA GLU A 139 17.08 5.66 26.10
C GLU A 139 15.69 6.05 25.56
N PHE A 140 15.10 5.23 24.70
CA PHE A 140 13.82 5.53 24.08
C PHE A 140 12.65 5.23 25.02
N SER A 141 11.79 6.23 25.20
CA SER A 141 10.46 6.06 25.78
C SER A 141 9.50 6.96 25.02
N TRP A 142 8.36 6.40 24.60
CA TRP A 142 7.29 7.17 23.96
C TRP A 142 6.94 8.45 24.74
N SER A 143 6.88 8.36 26.07
CA SER A 143 6.55 9.51 26.93
C SER A 143 7.55 10.67 26.82
N ASN A 144 8.85 10.38 26.80
CA ASN A 144 9.91 11.38 26.68
C ASN A 144 10.05 11.87 25.24
N TYR A 145 9.95 10.94 24.28
CA TYR A 145 10.07 11.23 22.86
C TYR A 145 8.97 12.19 22.37
N LEU A 146 7.72 11.99 22.81
CA LEU A 146 6.60 12.88 22.47
C LEU A 146 6.77 14.28 23.09
N LYS A 147 7.29 14.39 24.32
CA LYS A 147 7.59 15.68 24.95
C LYS A 147 8.68 16.44 24.17
N LEU A 148 9.73 15.74 23.76
CA LEU A 148 10.85 16.32 23.04
C LEU A 148 10.43 16.79 21.64
N THR A 149 9.67 15.96 20.93
CA THR A 149 9.20 16.25 19.56
C THR A 149 7.97 17.15 19.51
N LYS A 150 7.33 17.41 20.67
CA LYS A 150 6.05 18.14 20.78
C LYS A 150 4.95 17.54 19.89
N ALA A 151 5.02 16.23 19.68
CA ALA A 151 4.12 15.48 18.81
C ALA A 151 3.05 14.74 19.62
N GLN A 152 2.08 14.18 18.91
CA GLN A 152 1.06 13.30 19.47
C GLN A 152 1.11 11.94 18.79
N VAL A 153 0.71 10.90 19.51
CA VAL A 153 0.52 9.57 18.91
C VAL A 153 -0.78 9.55 18.11
N ALA A 154 -0.81 8.74 17.05
CA ALA A 154 -2.06 8.39 16.40
C ALA A 154 -2.97 7.63 17.40
N PRO A 155 -4.26 8.02 17.53
CA PRO A 155 -5.19 7.32 18.41
C PRO A 155 -5.39 5.85 18.05
N LYS A 156 -5.53 4.97 19.06
CA LYS A 156 -5.60 3.51 18.89
C LYS A 156 -6.77 3.05 18.03
N GLU A 157 -7.87 3.79 18.06
CA GLU A 157 -9.10 3.53 17.31
C GLU A 157 -8.97 3.69 15.79
N LEU A 158 -7.85 4.29 15.32
CA LEU A 158 -7.57 4.43 13.90
C LEU A 158 -6.99 3.16 13.27
N PHE A 159 -6.45 2.24 14.08
CA PHE A 159 -5.74 1.06 13.61
C PHE A 159 -6.69 -0.13 13.45
N VAL A 160 -6.59 -0.82 12.31
CA VAL A 160 -7.38 -2.03 12.01
C VAL A 160 -6.78 -3.27 12.67
N SER A 161 -5.45 -3.32 12.80
CA SER A 161 -4.68 -4.35 13.51
C SER A 161 -4.28 -3.85 14.90
N PRO A 162 -5.13 -4.01 15.93
CA PRO A 162 -4.78 -3.65 17.30
C PRO A 162 -3.82 -4.65 17.96
N GLY A 163 -3.47 -5.78 17.31
CA GLY A 163 -2.69 -6.88 17.91
C GLY A 163 -3.51 -7.71 18.90
N ARG A 164 -4.71 -8.15 18.49
CA ARG A 164 -5.55 -9.07 19.27
C ARG A 164 -4.94 -10.47 19.22
N THR A 165 -4.32 -10.86 20.32
CA THR A 165 -3.73 -12.19 20.59
C THR A 165 -4.73 -13.36 20.61
N GLU A 166 -6.03 -13.11 20.41
CA GLU A 166 -7.10 -14.12 20.53
C GLU A 166 -7.63 -14.62 19.18
N THR A 167 -7.08 -14.17 18.06
CA THR A 167 -7.49 -14.68 16.74
C THR A 167 -6.81 -16.03 16.50
N PRO A 168 -7.54 -17.15 16.38
CA PRO A 168 -6.92 -18.44 16.11
C PRO A 168 -6.24 -18.41 14.75
N CYS A 169 -4.92 -18.50 14.74
CA CYS A 169 -4.13 -18.80 13.55
C CYS A 169 -3.59 -20.22 13.72
N ASN A 170 -3.81 -21.09 12.74
CA ASN A 170 -3.26 -22.46 12.76
C ASN A 170 -1.77 -22.50 12.35
N PHE A 171 -1.13 -21.34 12.27
CA PHE A 171 0.28 -21.15 12.01
C PHE A 171 0.91 -20.59 13.28
N GLU A 172 1.93 -21.29 13.79
CA GLU A 172 2.64 -20.92 15.01
C GLU A 172 4.10 -20.64 14.69
N VAL A 173 4.71 -19.73 15.45
CA VAL A 173 6.14 -19.42 15.34
C VAL A 173 6.98 -20.69 15.51
N GLY A 174 7.91 -20.92 14.59
CA GLY A 174 8.78 -22.08 14.53
C GLY A 174 8.27 -23.22 13.64
N MET A 175 7.01 -23.19 13.20
CA MET A 175 6.51 -24.16 12.22
C MET A 175 7.15 -23.94 10.84
N LYS A 176 7.38 -25.03 10.10
CA LYS A 176 8.00 -25.03 8.78
C LYS A 176 7.02 -25.34 7.65
N LEU A 177 7.29 -24.76 6.49
CA LEU A 177 6.49 -24.86 5.27
C LEU A 177 7.36 -24.72 4.00
N GLU A 178 6.76 -24.90 2.84
CA GLU A 178 7.34 -24.55 1.55
C GLU A 178 6.75 -23.20 1.09
N ALA A 179 7.57 -22.28 0.61
CA ALA A 179 7.13 -20.94 0.22
C ALA A 179 7.77 -20.44 -1.08
N VAL A 180 7.02 -19.68 -1.86
CA VAL A 180 7.51 -19.02 -3.08
C VAL A 180 8.29 -17.77 -2.70
N ASP A 181 9.54 -17.64 -3.19
CA ASP A 181 10.29 -16.38 -3.09
C ASP A 181 9.64 -15.32 -3.97
N ARG A 182 9.06 -14.27 -3.37
CA ARG A 182 8.39 -13.20 -4.13
C ARG A 182 9.34 -12.32 -4.93
N MET A 183 10.63 -12.28 -4.57
CA MET A 183 11.67 -11.61 -5.34
C MET A 183 12.16 -12.48 -6.50
N ASN A 184 12.10 -13.81 -6.35
CA ASN A 184 12.43 -14.79 -7.39
C ASN A 184 11.30 -15.83 -7.56
N PRO A 185 10.16 -15.48 -8.20
CA PRO A 185 8.94 -16.30 -8.19
C PRO A 185 9.05 -17.70 -8.82
N SER A 186 10.19 -18.03 -9.43
CA SER A 186 10.51 -19.37 -9.92
C SER A 186 10.99 -20.33 -8.83
N LEU A 187 11.36 -19.81 -7.65
CA LEU A 187 11.89 -20.59 -6.53
C LEU A 187 10.80 -20.87 -5.52
N ILE A 188 10.71 -22.14 -5.12
CA ILE A 188 10.00 -22.58 -3.93
C ILE A 188 11.06 -23.06 -2.96
N CYS A 189 11.01 -22.58 -1.73
CA CYS A 189 12.08 -22.70 -0.77
C CYS A 189 11.58 -23.27 0.55
N VAL A 190 12.51 -23.84 1.32
CA VAL A 190 12.32 -24.17 2.73
C VAL A 190 12.14 -22.88 3.53
N ALA A 191 11.04 -22.80 4.29
CA ALA A 191 10.70 -21.60 5.04
C ALA A 191 10.13 -21.93 6.42
N THR A 192 10.16 -20.92 7.29
CA THR A 192 9.70 -20.97 8.68
C THR A 192 8.76 -19.81 8.97
N VAL A 193 7.74 -20.05 9.80
CA VAL A 193 6.94 -18.98 10.41
C VAL A 193 7.74 -18.34 11.54
N THR A 194 8.12 -17.07 11.40
CA THR A 194 8.98 -16.38 12.40
C THR A 194 8.24 -15.39 13.29
N ASP A 195 7.05 -14.95 12.87
CA ASP A 195 6.21 -14.02 13.63
C ASP A 195 4.73 -14.24 13.31
N VAL A 196 3.83 -13.90 14.25
CA VAL A 196 2.37 -14.02 14.10
C VAL A 196 1.70 -12.79 14.71
N VAL A 197 0.99 -12.04 13.88
CA VAL A 197 0.25 -10.83 14.27
C VAL A 197 -1.17 -10.91 13.75
N ASP A 198 -2.13 -10.91 14.67
CA ASP A 198 -3.56 -11.12 14.40
C ASP A 198 -3.81 -12.42 13.61
N ASN A 199 -4.28 -12.32 12.36
CA ASN A 199 -4.55 -13.44 11.46
C ASN A 199 -3.47 -13.64 10.39
N ARG A 200 -2.35 -12.92 10.51
CA ARG A 200 -1.23 -12.99 9.58
C ARG A 200 0.00 -13.56 10.25
N PHE A 201 0.89 -14.09 9.45
CA PHE A 201 2.17 -14.62 9.89
C PHE A 201 3.27 -14.22 8.92
N LEU A 202 4.48 -14.08 9.46
CA LEU A 202 5.69 -13.75 8.72
C LEU A 202 6.33 -15.04 8.23
N VAL A 203 6.51 -15.14 6.92
CA VAL A 203 7.27 -16.22 6.28
C VAL A 203 8.71 -15.76 6.15
N HIS A 204 9.62 -16.57 6.68
CA HIS A 204 11.07 -16.37 6.58
C HIS A 204 11.72 -17.54 5.84
N PHE A 205 12.71 -17.24 5.00
CA PHE A 205 13.45 -18.26 4.25
C PHE A 205 14.67 -18.72 5.03
N ASP A 206 14.75 -20.01 5.34
CA ASP A 206 15.74 -20.54 6.27
C ASP A 206 17.18 -20.26 5.80
N ASN A 207 17.98 -19.66 6.70
CA ASN A 207 19.36 -19.21 6.49
C ASN A 207 19.53 -18.07 5.47
N TRP A 208 18.46 -17.48 4.96
CA TRP A 208 18.53 -16.28 4.12
C TRP A 208 18.38 -15.00 4.96
N ASP A 209 18.69 -13.87 4.33
CA ASP A 209 18.50 -12.55 4.92
C ASP A 209 17.00 -12.21 5.08
N ASP A 210 16.63 -11.44 6.09
CA ASP A 210 15.24 -11.14 6.41
C ASP A 210 14.57 -10.14 5.45
N THR A 211 15.32 -9.54 4.53
CA THR A 211 14.78 -8.76 3.39
C THR A 211 13.90 -9.58 2.44
N TYR A 212 14.02 -10.90 2.44
CA TYR A 212 13.15 -11.79 1.65
C TYR A 212 11.84 -12.14 2.36
N ASP A 213 11.73 -11.84 3.65
CA ASP A 213 10.55 -12.18 4.44
C ASP A 213 9.31 -11.47 3.88
N TYR A 214 8.14 -12.08 4.07
CA TYR A 214 6.88 -11.42 3.75
C TYR A 214 5.74 -11.85 4.66
N TRP A 215 4.87 -10.90 4.99
CA TRP A 215 3.62 -11.17 5.69
C TRP A 215 2.59 -11.79 4.76
N CYS A 216 1.91 -12.83 5.23
CA CYS A 216 0.77 -13.39 4.53
C CYS A 216 -0.27 -13.98 5.50
N ASP A 217 -1.35 -14.54 4.95
CA ASP A 217 -2.36 -15.29 5.68
C ASP A 217 -2.50 -16.70 5.09
N ALA A 218 -3.30 -17.54 5.77
CA ALA A 218 -3.51 -18.94 5.41
C ALA A 218 -4.05 -19.16 3.99
N SER A 219 -4.63 -18.13 3.35
CA SER A 219 -5.15 -18.19 1.99
C SER A 219 -4.17 -17.81 0.89
N SER A 220 -2.95 -17.42 1.27
CA SER A 220 -1.90 -17.04 0.33
C SER A 220 -1.61 -18.18 -0.67
N PRO A 221 -1.54 -17.88 -1.98
CA PRO A 221 -1.19 -18.87 -2.99
C PRO A 221 0.32 -19.18 -3.04
N TYR A 222 1.11 -18.46 -2.24
CA TYR A 222 2.57 -18.50 -2.24
C TYR A 222 3.15 -19.39 -1.12
N ILE A 223 2.29 -20.11 -0.40
CA ILE A 223 2.69 -20.99 0.70
C ILE A 223 2.07 -22.37 0.51
N HIS A 224 2.81 -23.40 0.89
CA HIS A 224 2.46 -24.79 0.66
C HIS A 224 2.87 -25.66 1.85
N PRO A 225 2.13 -26.76 2.13
CA PRO A 225 2.56 -27.73 3.12
C PRO A 225 3.86 -28.41 2.68
N ILE A 226 4.64 -28.90 3.66
CA ILE A 226 5.83 -29.70 3.42
C ILE A 226 5.50 -30.91 2.53
N GLY A 227 6.32 -31.14 1.50
CA GLY A 227 6.17 -32.22 0.53
C GLY A 227 5.45 -31.81 -0.76
N TRP A 228 4.91 -30.58 -0.84
CA TRP A 228 4.16 -30.10 -2.00
C TRP A 228 4.99 -30.10 -3.29
N CYS A 229 6.26 -29.69 -3.23
CA CYS A 229 7.20 -29.75 -4.35
C CYS A 229 7.46 -31.18 -4.80
N GLN A 230 7.70 -32.09 -3.84
CA GLN A 230 7.98 -33.50 -4.11
C GLN A 230 6.81 -34.18 -4.83
N GLU A 231 5.57 -33.96 -4.38
CA GLU A 231 4.36 -34.50 -5.00
C GLU A 231 4.18 -34.08 -6.47
N ARG A 232 4.70 -32.90 -6.84
CA ARG A 232 4.53 -32.29 -8.16
C ARG A 232 5.77 -32.45 -9.05
N GLY A 233 6.83 -33.06 -8.55
CA GLY A 233 8.11 -33.17 -9.25
C GLY A 233 8.76 -31.81 -9.50
N LEU A 234 8.54 -30.84 -8.61
CA LEU A 234 9.14 -29.51 -8.66
C LEU A 234 10.40 -29.47 -7.79
N PRO A 235 11.42 -28.69 -8.17
CA PRO A 235 12.61 -28.51 -7.34
C PRO A 235 12.28 -27.70 -6.09
N LEU A 236 12.71 -28.18 -4.94
CA LEU A 236 12.69 -27.45 -3.68
C LEU A 236 14.09 -26.85 -3.44
N THR A 237 14.13 -25.57 -3.11
CA THR A 237 15.37 -24.87 -2.74
C THR A 237 15.62 -25.08 -1.24
N PRO A 238 16.69 -25.78 -0.83
CA PRO A 238 17.02 -25.98 0.57
C PRO A 238 17.49 -24.68 1.24
N PRO A 239 17.67 -24.66 2.58
CA PRO A 239 18.24 -23.51 3.28
C PRO A 239 19.58 -23.07 2.69
N GLN A 240 19.90 -21.78 2.78
CA GLN A 240 21.19 -21.28 2.29
C GLN A 240 22.35 -22.02 2.99
N ASP A 241 23.33 -22.44 2.19
CA ASP A 241 24.51 -23.19 2.63
C ASP A 241 24.21 -24.54 3.32
N TYR A 242 23.04 -25.16 3.05
CA TYR A 242 22.71 -26.48 3.59
C TYR A 242 23.74 -27.55 3.15
N PRO A 243 24.26 -28.38 4.06
CA PRO A 243 25.22 -29.43 3.70
C PRO A 243 24.61 -30.47 2.74
N ASP A 244 25.25 -30.67 1.58
CA ASP A 244 24.79 -31.59 0.52
C ASP A 244 23.35 -31.27 0.06
N PRO A 245 23.14 -30.11 -0.61
CA PRO A 245 21.80 -29.61 -0.94
C PRO A 245 21.00 -30.56 -1.84
N ASP A 246 21.68 -31.35 -2.68
CA ASP A 246 21.07 -32.37 -3.54
C ASP A 246 20.44 -33.54 -2.75
N ARG A 247 20.76 -33.66 -1.45
CA ARG A 247 20.24 -34.69 -0.54
C ARG A 247 19.39 -34.14 0.59
N PHE A 248 18.88 -32.91 0.45
CA PHE A 248 17.96 -32.34 1.42
C PHE A 248 16.77 -33.28 1.67
N SER A 249 16.41 -33.47 2.94
CA SER A 249 15.26 -34.26 3.36
C SER A 249 14.52 -33.53 4.47
N TRP A 250 13.22 -33.30 4.26
CA TRP A 250 12.36 -32.66 5.25
C TRP A 250 12.31 -33.42 6.58
N GLU A 251 12.26 -34.76 6.56
CA GLU A 251 12.25 -35.59 7.77
C GLU A 251 13.48 -35.32 8.63
N ARG A 252 14.66 -35.42 8.02
CA ARG A 252 15.93 -35.16 8.70
C ARG A 252 16.03 -33.71 9.17
N TYR A 253 15.60 -32.75 8.35
CA TYR A 253 15.71 -31.34 8.69
C TYR A 253 14.81 -30.96 9.87
N LEU A 254 13.58 -31.49 9.93
CA LEU A 254 12.68 -31.29 11.07
C LEU A 254 13.22 -31.91 12.35
N GLU A 255 13.85 -33.09 12.27
CA GLU A 255 14.57 -33.70 13.41
C GLU A 255 15.76 -32.85 13.87
N GLU A 256 16.58 -32.36 12.93
CA GLU A 256 17.75 -31.53 13.20
C GLU A 256 17.39 -30.20 13.89
N THR A 257 16.28 -29.56 13.48
CA THR A 257 15.86 -28.28 14.05
C THR A 257 14.88 -28.42 15.22
N GLY A 258 14.38 -29.63 15.50
CA GLY A 258 13.33 -29.87 16.51
C GLY A 258 12.03 -29.12 16.21
N SER A 259 11.75 -28.87 14.93
CA SER A 259 10.59 -28.10 14.46
C SER A 259 9.47 -29.01 13.97
N THR A 260 8.27 -28.44 13.81
CA THR A 260 7.12 -29.14 13.27
C THR A 260 6.70 -28.54 11.92
N ALA A 261 6.09 -29.36 11.07
CA ALA A 261 5.44 -28.89 9.86
C ALA A 261 4.14 -28.15 10.21
N VAL A 262 3.79 -27.10 9.47
CA VAL A 262 2.41 -26.60 9.46
C VAL A 262 1.49 -27.72 8.95
N SER A 263 0.37 -27.95 9.65
CA SER A 263 -0.62 -28.94 9.24
C SER A 263 -1.21 -28.61 7.86
N PRO A 264 -1.32 -29.59 6.92
CA PRO A 264 -1.90 -29.34 5.60
C PRO A 264 -3.32 -28.75 5.63
N GLU A 265 -4.10 -29.06 6.66
CA GLU A 265 -5.46 -28.54 6.87
C GLU A 265 -5.49 -27.05 7.23
N ALA A 266 -4.37 -26.48 7.67
CA ALA A 266 -4.25 -25.05 7.96
C ALA A 266 -4.22 -24.19 6.69
N PHE A 267 -3.79 -24.75 5.55
CA PHE A 267 -3.68 -24.03 4.29
C PHE A 267 -5.05 -23.91 3.62
N GLN A 268 -5.51 -22.67 3.41
CA GLN A 268 -6.84 -22.34 2.87
C GLN A 268 -6.72 -21.53 1.58
N VAL A 269 -5.94 -22.04 0.62
CA VAL A 269 -5.60 -21.32 -0.63
C VAL A 269 -6.85 -20.71 -1.27
N ARG A 270 -6.81 -19.40 -1.47
CA ARG A 270 -7.91 -18.62 -2.02
C ARG A 270 -8.24 -19.07 -3.46
N PRO A 271 -9.51 -18.93 -3.90
CA PRO A 271 -9.86 -19.20 -5.28
C PRO A 271 -9.17 -18.22 -6.26
N PRO A 272 -9.05 -18.59 -7.54
CA PRO A 272 -8.61 -17.67 -8.58
C PRO A 272 -9.49 -16.42 -8.64
N HIS A 273 -8.90 -15.27 -8.98
CA HIS A 273 -9.67 -14.05 -9.13
C HIS A 273 -10.57 -14.09 -10.37
N ALA A 274 -11.57 -13.19 -10.44
CA ALA A 274 -12.49 -13.11 -11.58
C ALA A 274 -12.34 -11.81 -12.41
N PHE A 275 -11.21 -11.11 -12.31
CA PHE A 275 -10.87 -10.02 -13.24
C PHE A 275 -10.78 -10.52 -14.68
N GLN A 276 -11.09 -9.63 -15.62
CA GLN A 276 -10.99 -9.89 -17.05
C GLN A 276 -10.12 -8.81 -17.70
N VAL A 277 -9.38 -9.23 -18.72
CA VAL A 277 -8.62 -8.32 -19.58
C VAL A 277 -9.55 -7.23 -20.15
N LYS A 278 -9.04 -6.00 -20.24
CA LYS A 278 -9.73 -4.76 -20.62
C LYS A 278 -10.65 -4.14 -19.57
N MET A 279 -10.85 -4.75 -18.41
CA MET A 279 -11.55 -4.07 -17.31
C MET A 279 -10.75 -2.86 -16.81
N LYS A 280 -11.45 -1.76 -16.53
CA LYS A 280 -10.85 -0.53 -16.00
C LYS A 280 -10.92 -0.44 -14.48
N LEU A 281 -9.87 0.12 -13.88
CA LEU A 281 -9.74 0.28 -12.43
C LEU A 281 -8.83 1.48 -12.10
N GLU A 282 -8.62 1.74 -10.81
CA GLU A 282 -7.69 2.74 -10.29
C GLU A 282 -6.51 2.02 -9.62
N ALA A 283 -5.27 2.42 -9.93
CA ALA A 283 -4.08 1.80 -9.36
C ALA A 283 -3.03 2.84 -8.99
N VAL A 284 -2.32 2.60 -7.88
CA VAL A 284 -1.15 3.40 -7.49
C VAL A 284 -0.01 3.17 -8.49
N ASP A 285 0.67 4.25 -8.88
CA ASP A 285 1.89 4.16 -9.67
C ASP A 285 3.09 3.85 -8.77
N LYS A 286 3.66 2.65 -8.87
CA LYS A 286 4.82 2.26 -8.04
C LYS A 286 6.06 3.15 -8.25
N ARG A 287 6.20 3.79 -9.41
CA ARG A 287 7.31 4.73 -9.70
C ARG A 287 7.07 6.12 -9.12
N SER A 288 5.82 6.42 -8.79
CA SER A 288 5.43 7.67 -8.14
C SER A 288 4.27 7.38 -7.19
N PRO A 289 4.54 6.77 -6.01
CA PRO A 289 3.49 6.23 -5.14
C PRO A 289 2.50 7.26 -4.60
N ALA A 290 2.79 8.57 -4.73
CA ALA A 290 1.83 9.63 -4.45
C ALA A 290 0.66 9.68 -5.46
N LEU A 291 0.80 9.07 -6.63
CA LEU A 291 -0.16 9.13 -7.73
C LEU A 291 -1.01 7.86 -7.80
N ILE A 292 -2.32 8.05 -7.96
CA ILE A 292 -3.24 7.03 -8.44
C ILE A 292 -3.64 7.40 -9.86
N ARG A 293 -3.67 6.42 -10.76
CA ARG A 293 -3.94 6.59 -12.18
C ARG A 293 -5.12 5.75 -12.63
N VAL A 294 -5.76 6.20 -13.70
CA VAL A 294 -6.66 5.37 -14.50
C VAL A 294 -5.86 4.24 -15.11
N ALA A 295 -6.34 3.02 -14.91
CA ALA A 295 -5.66 1.82 -15.35
C ALA A 295 -6.60 0.80 -15.99
N THR A 296 -6.00 -0.13 -16.73
CA THR A 296 -6.65 -1.22 -17.43
C THR A 296 -5.95 -2.54 -17.08
N VAL A 297 -6.73 -3.60 -16.88
CA VAL A 297 -6.21 -4.97 -16.78
C VAL A 297 -5.73 -5.41 -18.17
N GLU A 298 -4.42 -5.50 -18.35
CA GLU A 298 -3.78 -5.85 -19.62
C GLU A 298 -3.68 -7.37 -19.81
N ASP A 299 -3.38 -8.08 -18.71
CA ASP A 299 -3.23 -9.53 -18.70
C ASP A 299 -3.62 -10.08 -17.32
N ILE A 300 -3.81 -11.40 -17.23
CA ILE A 300 -4.22 -12.08 -16.01
C ILE A 300 -3.50 -13.42 -15.85
N ASP A 301 -3.24 -13.80 -14.59
CA ASP A 301 -2.97 -15.17 -14.22
C ASP A 301 -4.00 -15.66 -13.18
N THR A 302 -3.68 -16.69 -12.40
CA THR A 302 -4.62 -17.24 -11.40
C THR A 302 -4.85 -16.29 -10.22
N HIS A 303 -3.82 -15.56 -9.78
CA HIS A 303 -3.85 -14.75 -8.55
C HIS A 303 -3.32 -13.32 -8.72
N ARG A 304 -2.90 -12.95 -9.92
CA ARG A 304 -2.34 -11.64 -10.27
C ARG A 304 -2.97 -11.10 -11.54
N ILE A 305 -2.98 -9.78 -11.61
CA ILE A 305 -3.37 -9.03 -12.80
C ILE A 305 -2.20 -8.15 -13.25
N LYS A 306 -2.06 -7.97 -14.56
CA LYS A 306 -1.11 -7.03 -15.13
C LYS A 306 -1.80 -5.69 -15.34
N ILE A 307 -1.30 -4.66 -14.69
CA ILE A 307 -1.82 -3.30 -14.72
C ILE A 307 -1.15 -2.52 -15.85
N HIS A 308 -1.95 -1.94 -16.73
CA HIS A 308 -1.55 -0.94 -17.71
C HIS A 308 -2.10 0.43 -17.32
N PHE A 309 -1.27 1.48 -17.36
CA PHE A 309 -1.72 2.85 -17.11
C PHE A 309 -2.15 3.50 -18.43
N ASP A 310 -3.43 3.84 -18.55
CA ASP A 310 -4.01 4.34 -19.79
C ASP A 310 -3.25 5.58 -20.34
N GLY A 311 -2.80 5.49 -21.59
CA GLY A 311 -2.02 6.53 -22.27
C GLY A 311 -0.51 6.49 -22.03
N TRP A 312 -0.02 5.57 -21.20
CA TRP A 312 1.41 5.34 -20.99
C TRP A 312 1.93 4.19 -21.87
N SER A 313 3.26 4.11 -22.02
CA SER A 313 3.90 3.00 -22.73
C SER A 313 3.77 1.69 -21.95
N HIS A 314 3.62 0.57 -22.67
CA HIS A 314 3.57 -0.78 -22.10
C HIS A 314 4.84 -1.20 -21.32
N VAL A 315 5.94 -0.46 -21.47
CA VAL A 315 7.15 -0.64 -20.63
C VAL A 315 6.86 -0.36 -19.14
N TYR A 316 5.79 0.38 -18.85
CA TYR A 316 5.38 0.71 -17.50
C TYR A 316 4.40 -0.30 -16.90
N ASP A 317 3.91 -1.26 -17.70
CA ASP A 317 2.96 -2.28 -17.24
C ASP A 317 3.60 -3.19 -16.19
N GLU A 318 2.83 -3.59 -15.19
CA GLU A 318 3.35 -4.33 -14.05
C GLU A 318 2.37 -5.38 -13.53
N TRP A 319 2.90 -6.53 -13.10
CA TRP A 319 2.13 -7.55 -12.41
C TRP A 319 1.90 -7.17 -10.95
N MET A 320 0.65 -7.29 -10.48
CA MET A 320 0.26 -7.08 -9.09
C MET A 320 -0.65 -8.21 -8.64
N ASP A 321 -0.53 -8.61 -7.38
CA ASP A 321 -1.49 -9.53 -6.77
C ASP A 321 -2.90 -8.95 -6.84
N ALA A 322 -3.89 -9.77 -7.17
CA ALA A 322 -5.27 -9.30 -7.34
C ALA A 322 -5.92 -8.82 -6.03
N ASP A 323 -5.31 -9.11 -4.88
CA ASP A 323 -5.66 -8.61 -3.55
C ASP A 323 -4.71 -7.51 -3.04
N HIS A 324 -3.77 -7.02 -3.87
CA HIS A 324 -2.83 -5.98 -3.48
C HIS A 324 -3.56 -4.71 -2.98
N PRO A 325 -3.15 -4.08 -1.87
CA PRO A 325 -3.89 -2.97 -1.26
C PRO A 325 -3.96 -1.70 -2.13
N ASP A 326 -3.14 -1.60 -3.17
CA ASP A 326 -3.00 -0.42 -4.04
C ASP A 326 -3.75 -0.51 -5.39
N ILE A 327 -4.64 -1.50 -5.55
CA ILE A 327 -5.58 -1.57 -6.69
C ILE A 327 -7.01 -1.41 -6.19
N HIS A 328 -7.77 -0.55 -6.85
CA HIS A 328 -9.05 -0.06 -6.37
C HIS A 328 -10.11 -0.03 -7.49
N PRO A 329 -11.41 -0.18 -7.16
CA PRO A 329 -12.47 0.02 -8.14
C PRO A 329 -12.52 1.47 -8.62
N ALA A 330 -13.02 1.67 -9.84
CA ALA A 330 -13.29 3.01 -10.36
C ALA A 330 -14.24 3.80 -9.42
N GLY A 331 -13.89 5.05 -9.14
CA GLY A 331 -14.57 5.94 -8.20
C GLY A 331 -13.94 5.98 -6.81
N TRP A 332 -12.95 5.13 -6.51
CA TRP A 332 -12.32 5.09 -5.19
C TRP A 332 -11.64 6.43 -4.82
N CYS A 333 -10.90 7.02 -5.75
CA CYS A 333 -10.27 8.34 -5.58
C CYS A 333 -11.30 9.43 -5.28
N GLU A 334 -12.40 9.47 -6.03
CA GLU A 334 -13.46 10.46 -5.86
C GLU A 334 -14.10 10.35 -4.47
N GLU A 335 -14.49 9.15 -4.06
CA GLU A 335 -15.16 8.90 -2.78
C GLU A 335 -14.23 9.09 -1.57
N THR A 336 -12.93 8.85 -1.74
CA THR A 336 -11.93 9.02 -0.67
C THR A 336 -11.29 10.40 -0.63
N GLY A 337 -11.53 11.24 -1.63
CA GLY A 337 -10.90 12.56 -1.76
C GLY A 337 -9.42 12.51 -2.16
N HIS A 338 -8.97 11.44 -2.82
CA HIS A 338 -7.64 11.35 -3.42
C HIS A 338 -7.67 11.85 -4.88
N PRO A 339 -6.69 12.62 -5.35
CA PRO A 339 -6.61 13.00 -6.76
C PRO A 339 -6.40 11.78 -7.66
N LEU A 340 -7.25 11.64 -8.69
CA LEU A 340 -7.06 10.66 -9.76
C LEU A 340 -6.34 11.31 -10.94
N THR A 341 -5.29 10.66 -11.41
CA THR A 341 -4.56 11.10 -12.60
C THR A 341 -5.24 10.55 -13.85
N PRO A 342 -5.80 11.41 -14.74
CA PRO A 342 -6.43 10.95 -15.97
C PRO A 342 -5.41 10.36 -16.95
N PRO A 343 -5.86 9.64 -17.99
CA PRO A 343 -4.98 9.11 -19.03
C PRO A 343 -4.13 10.19 -19.68
N LEU A 344 -2.89 9.84 -20.04
CA LEU A 344 -2.01 10.75 -20.75
C LEU A 344 -2.54 10.94 -22.18
N ARG A 345 -2.88 12.17 -22.56
CA ARG A 345 -3.29 12.55 -23.93
C ARG A 345 -2.10 13.20 -24.64
N GLU A 346 -1.98 13.04 -25.97
CA GLU A 346 -0.89 13.63 -26.78
C GLU A 346 -0.76 15.15 -26.59
N SER A 347 -1.87 15.86 -26.35
CA SER A 347 -1.87 17.30 -26.05
C SER A 347 -1.20 17.70 -24.73
N ASN A 348 -0.99 16.75 -23.82
CA ASN A 348 -0.29 16.96 -22.55
C ASN A 348 1.22 16.70 -22.67
N LEU A 349 1.72 15.97 -23.68
CA LEU A 349 3.15 15.72 -23.87
C LEU A 349 3.95 17.03 -24.04
N LEU A 350 3.35 18.04 -24.70
CA LEU A 350 3.95 19.36 -24.90
C LEU A 350 4.10 20.19 -23.62
N LYS A 351 3.46 19.81 -22.50
CA LYS A 351 3.58 20.52 -21.21
C LYS A 351 4.67 19.95 -20.30
N TRP A 352 5.15 18.74 -20.55
CA TRP A 352 6.19 18.08 -19.75
C TRP A 352 7.59 18.24 -20.34
N PHE A 353 7.73 18.84 -21.52
CA PHE A 353 9.01 18.98 -22.24
C PHE A 353 9.77 20.32 -22.17
N PRO A 354 9.37 21.40 -21.47
CA PRO A 354 10.22 22.60 -21.43
C PRO A 354 11.11 22.61 -20.18
N LEU A 355 11.94 21.59 -19.94
CA LEU A 355 13.01 21.63 -18.92
C LEU A 355 14.25 20.79 -19.27
N CYS A 356 14.49 20.52 -20.56
CA CYS A 356 15.78 20.04 -21.04
C CYS A 356 16.15 20.78 -22.33
N LEU A 357 16.63 22.01 -22.18
CA LEU A 357 17.60 22.66 -23.07
C LEU A 357 18.48 23.59 -22.22
#